data_AF-A0A951N498-F1
#
_entry.id   AF-A0A951N498-F1
#
_cell.length_a   1.000
_cell.length_b   1.000
_cell.length_c   1.000
_cell.angle_alpha   90.00
_cell.angle_beta   90.00
_cell.angle_gamma   90.00
#
_symmetry.space_group_name_H-M   'P 1'
#
loop_
_entity.id
_entity.type
_entity.pdbx_description
1 polymer ?
#
loop_
_entity_poly.entity_id
_entity_poly.type
_entity_poly.pdbx_seq_one_letter_code
_entity_poly.pdbx_strand_id
1 'polypeptide(L)'
;MASGTVHAACSIALSAVSFGTVAGALGDWSAGLACGAGCLAGIFMTPDLDQEGLSRSENTLIKWSLGLGFLWLMLWYPYAKLIKHRSPLSHFPLLGTALRLLYLGLIAAIPASFGFRLQAPPAHW
;
A
#
# COMPACT_ATOMS: atom_id res chain seq x y z
N MET A 1 -0.68 11.62 -15.55
CA MET A 1 0.04 11.03 -14.40
C MET A 1 1.34 11.80 -14.23
N ALA A 2 1.81 11.98 -12.98
CA ALA A 2 3.13 12.53 -12.73
C ALA A 2 4.21 11.63 -13.35
N SER A 3 5.33 12.21 -13.79
CA SER A 3 6.45 11.41 -14.29
C SER A 3 7.04 10.55 -13.18
N GLY A 4 7.70 9.44 -13.52
CA GLY A 4 8.35 8.58 -12.54
C GLY A 4 9.34 9.32 -11.62
N THR A 5 9.99 10.37 -12.14
CA THR A 5 10.87 11.25 -11.37
C THR A 5 10.11 12.07 -10.32
N VAL A 6 8.96 12.64 -10.68
CA VAL A 6 8.12 13.39 -9.74
C VAL A 6 7.55 12.46 -8.68
N HIS A 7 7.11 11.26 -9.07
CA HIS A 7 6.65 10.24 -8.13
C HIS A 7 7.75 9.86 -7.11
N ALA A 8 8.96 9.56 -7.59
CA ALA A 8 10.08 9.21 -6.71
C ALA A 8 10.45 10.36 -5.76
N ALA A 9 10.47 11.60 -6.25
CA ALA A 9 10.73 12.78 -5.40
C ALA A 9 9.67 12.93 -4.31
N CYS A 10 8.38 12.76 -4.64
CA CYS A 10 7.30 12.78 -3.66
C CYS A 10 7.42 11.64 -2.64
N SER A 11 7.75 10.42 -3.06
CA SER A 11 7.92 9.27 -2.15
C SER A 11 9.07 9.47 -1.17
N ILE A 12 10.20 10.04 -1.62
CA ILE A 12 11.34 10.37 -0.75
C ILE A 12 10.96 11.46 0.26
N ALA A 13 10.34 12.54 -0.20
CA ALA A 13 9.90 13.62 0.68
C ALA A 13 8.90 13.12 1.73
N LEU A 14 7.92 12.31 1.31
CA LEU A 14 6.91 11.76 2.20
C LEU A 14 7.50 10.73 3.19
N SER A 15 8.55 10.01 2.82
CA SER A 15 9.27 9.13 3.74
C SER A 15 9.86 9.90 4.93
N ALA A 16 10.51 11.04 4.68
CA ALA A 16 11.09 11.84 5.76
C ALA A 16 10.00 12.46 6.66
N VAL A 17 8.93 12.97 6.05
CA VAL A 17 7.80 13.56 6.77
C VAL A 17 7.06 12.52 7.61
N SER A 18 6.75 11.35 7.05
CA SER A 18 6.03 10.28 7.76
C SER A 18 6.86 9.71 8.92
N PHE A 19 8.17 9.50 8.71
CA PHE A 19 9.07 9.09 9.80
C PHE A 19 9.06 10.12 10.93
N GLY A 20 9.35 11.40 10.62
CA GLY A 20 9.49 12.44 11.63
C GLY A 20 8.19 12.71 12.40
N THR A 21 7.05 12.67 11.71
CA THR A 21 5.73 12.87 12.34
C THR A 21 5.37 11.72 13.27
N VAL A 22 5.53 10.47 12.84
CA VAL A 22 5.15 9.29 13.64
C VAL A 22 6.14 9.06 14.79
N ALA A 23 7.45 9.11 14.52
CA ALA A 23 8.47 8.95 15.56
C ALA A 23 8.42 10.10 16.57
N GLY A 24 8.19 11.34 16.12
CA GLY A 24 8.10 12.50 17.00
C GLY A 24 6.81 12.58 17.79
N ALA A 25 5.65 12.30 17.17
CA ALA A 25 4.36 12.42 17.83
C ALA A 25 4.03 11.23 18.76
N LEU A 26 4.46 10.02 18.41
CA LEU A 26 4.19 8.81 19.20
C LEU A 26 5.37 8.41 20.08
N GLY A 27 6.54 9.03 19.90
CA GLY A 27 7.77 8.61 20.58
C GLY A 27 8.31 7.24 20.14
N ASP A 28 7.69 6.62 19.12
CA ASP A 28 8.01 5.27 18.66
C ASP A 28 8.76 5.30 17.33
N TRP A 29 10.05 5.02 17.40
CA TRP A 29 10.95 5.11 16.26
C TRP A 29 10.76 3.91 15.34
N SER A 30 10.30 2.77 15.86
CA SER A 30 10.02 1.58 15.08
C SER A 30 8.79 1.80 14.18
N ALA A 31 7.74 2.42 14.72
CA ALA A 31 6.57 2.84 13.96
C ALA A 31 6.94 3.90 12.92
N GLY A 32 7.76 4.88 13.30
CA GLY A 32 8.27 5.89 12.37
C GLY A 32 9.05 5.28 11.20
N LEU A 33 9.97 4.35 11.49
CA LEU A 33 10.74 3.63 10.47
C LEU A 33 9.85 2.82 9.53
N ALA A 34 8.84 2.13 10.07
CA ALA A 34 7.88 1.38 9.27
C ALA A 34 7.11 2.30 8.30
N CYS A 35 6.64 3.47 8.78
CA CYS A 35 5.95 4.44 7.94
C CYS A 35 6.86 5.04 6.84
N GLY A 36 8.10 5.40 7.19
CA GLY A 36 9.07 5.92 6.23
C GLY A 36 9.44 4.87 5.16
N ALA A 37 9.76 3.65 5.58
CA ALA A 37 10.05 2.54 4.69
C ALA A 37 8.87 2.23 3.74
N GLY A 38 7.63 2.30 4.24
CA GLY A 38 6.43 2.15 3.42
C GLY A 38 6.34 3.21 2.31
N CYS A 39 6.68 4.46 2.59
CA CYS A 39 6.71 5.52 1.57
C CYS A 39 7.81 5.25 0.51
N LEU A 40 8.99 4.78 0.92
CA LEU A 40 10.08 4.45 0.00
C LEU A 40 9.75 3.23 -0.87
N ALA A 41 9.04 2.24 -0.33
CA ALA A 41 8.56 1.09 -1.09
C ALA A 41 7.69 1.55 -2.28
N GLY A 42 6.98 2.67 -2.13
CA GLY A 42 6.22 3.33 -3.19
C GLY A 42 7.03 3.61 -4.45
N ILE A 43 8.35 3.78 -4.39
CA ILE A 43 9.20 4.01 -5.57
C ILE A 43 9.19 2.80 -6.52
N PHE A 44 9.13 1.59 -5.96
CA PHE A 44 9.11 0.34 -6.72
C PHE A 44 7.70 -0.09 -7.11
N MET A 45 6.68 0.53 -6.51
CA MET A 45 5.27 0.19 -6.72
C MET A 45 4.64 1.17 -7.72
N THR A 46 4.15 0.64 -8.84
CA THR A 46 3.39 1.45 -9.81
C THR A 46 2.05 1.87 -9.18
N PRO A 47 1.52 3.07 -9.47
CA PRO A 47 0.24 3.52 -8.91
C PRO A 47 -0.98 2.68 -9.32
N ASP A 48 -0.86 1.84 -10.35
CA ASP A 48 -1.97 1.08 -10.95
C ASP A 48 -1.93 -0.42 -10.62
N LEU A 49 -1.36 -0.79 -9.46
CA LEU A 49 -1.24 -2.19 -8.99
C LEU A 49 -2.55 -2.81 -8.50
N ASP A 50 -3.67 -2.10 -8.61
CA ASP A 50 -5.01 -2.47 -8.16
C ASP A 50 -6.04 -2.47 -9.30
N GLN A 51 -5.57 -2.48 -10.55
CA GLN A 51 -6.41 -2.29 -11.75
C GLN A 51 -6.63 -3.57 -12.53
N GLU A 52 -7.63 -3.56 -13.41
CA GLU A 52 -7.86 -4.69 -14.32
C GLU A 52 -6.74 -4.76 -15.37
N GLY A 53 -6.01 -5.87 -15.37
CA GLY A 53 -4.93 -6.16 -16.32
C GLY A 53 -3.58 -6.34 -15.64
N LEU A 54 -2.66 -7.01 -16.31
CA LEU A 54 -1.35 -7.32 -15.75
C LEU A 54 -0.34 -6.26 -16.19
N SER A 55 -0.01 -5.34 -15.29
CA SER A 55 0.98 -4.30 -15.55
C SER A 55 2.39 -4.89 -15.71
N ARG A 56 3.30 -4.12 -16.32
CA ARG A 56 4.70 -4.53 -16.48
C ARG A 56 5.37 -4.76 -15.12
N SER A 57 5.03 -3.95 -14.12
CA SER A 57 5.48 -4.11 -12.73
C SER A 57 4.97 -5.40 -12.09
N GLU A 58 3.68 -5.73 -12.26
CA GLU A 58 3.11 -6.98 -11.74
C GLU A 58 3.72 -8.20 -12.41
N ASN A 59 3.92 -8.16 -13.74
CA ASN A 59 4.58 -9.25 -14.45
C ASN A 59 6.02 -9.48 -13.96
N THR A 60 6.72 -8.39 -13.66
CA THR A 60 8.08 -8.45 -13.12
C THR A 60 8.05 -9.05 -11.71
N LEU A 61 7.11 -8.61 -10.87
CA LEU A 61 6.94 -9.10 -9.50
C LEU A 61 6.58 -10.58 -9.48
N ILE A 62 5.67 -11.06 -10.34
CA ILE A 62 5.33 -12.49 -10.46
C ILE A 62 6.55 -13.32 -10.83
N LYS A 63 7.35 -12.88 -11.81
CA LYS A 63 8.56 -13.59 -12.24
C LYS A 63 9.62 -13.63 -11.15
N TRP A 64 9.87 -12.50 -10.48
CA TRP A 64 10.87 -12.40 -9.42
C TRP A 64 10.48 -13.15 -8.15
N SER A 65 9.20 -13.17 -7.83
CA SER A 65 8.66 -13.84 -6.65
C SER A 65 8.29 -15.31 -6.90
N LEU A 66 8.70 -15.90 -8.03
CA LEU A 66 8.42 -17.29 -8.42
C LEU A 66 6.93 -17.64 -8.35
N GLY A 67 6.05 -16.70 -8.71
CA GLY A 67 4.60 -16.87 -8.70
C GLY A 67 3.89 -16.37 -7.44
N LEU A 68 4.58 -16.01 -6.36
CA LEU A 68 3.92 -15.44 -5.17
C LEU A 68 3.20 -14.12 -5.46
N GLY A 69 3.61 -13.40 -6.52
CA GLY A 69 2.92 -12.23 -7.04
C GLY A 69 1.46 -12.48 -7.45
N PHE A 70 1.06 -13.72 -7.70
CA PHE A 70 -0.36 -14.03 -7.91
C PHE A 70 -1.21 -13.77 -6.66
N LEU A 71 -0.66 -13.86 -5.45
CA LEU A 71 -1.38 -13.51 -4.23
C LEU A 71 -1.75 -12.02 -4.20
N TRP A 72 -0.85 -11.16 -4.71
CA TRP A 72 -1.13 -9.73 -4.85
C TRP A 72 -2.29 -9.49 -5.83
N LEU A 73 -2.25 -10.15 -6.99
CA LEU A 73 -3.33 -10.06 -7.98
C LEU A 73 -4.67 -10.56 -7.42
N MET A 74 -4.65 -11.69 -6.70
CA MET A 74 -5.84 -12.23 -6.04
C MET A 74 -6.41 -11.28 -5.00
N LEU A 75 -5.55 -10.62 -4.23
CA LEU A 75 -5.95 -9.63 -3.24
C LEU A 75 -6.69 -8.46 -3.89
N TRP A 76 -6.24 -7.97 -5.04
CA TRP A 76 -6.85 -6.78 -5.67
C TRP A 76 -7.92 -7.09 -6.71
N TYR A 77 -8.04 -8.34 -7.18
CA TYR A 77 -8.99 -8.72 -8.22
C TYR A 77 -10.45 -8.32 -7.92
N PRO A 78 -11.00 -8.55 -6.70
CA PRO A 78 -12.36 -8.12 -6.39
C PRO A 78 -12.51 -6.61 -6.43
N TYR A 79 -11.52 -5.87 -5.92
CA TYR A 79 -11.51 -4.41 -5.94
C TYR A 79 -11.49 -3.86 -7.38
N ALA A 80 -10.60 -4.38 -8.22
CA ALA A 80 -10.48 -3.99 -9.63
C ALA A 80 -11.79 -4.21 -10.41
N LYS A 81 -12.47 -5.33 -10.15
CA LYS A 81 -13.78 -5.67 -10.73
C LYS A 81 -14.90 -4.72 -10.32
N LEU A 82 -14.88 -4.25 -9.07
CA LEU A 82 -15.92 -3.38 -8.49
C LEU A 82 -15.70 -1.91 -8.83
N ILE A 83 -14.45 -1.45 -8.84
CA ILE A 83 -14.09 -0.05 -9.09
C ILE A 83 -13.38 0.05 -10.43
N LYS A 84 -14.14 0.44 -11.46
CA LYS A 84 -13.58 0.65 -12.80
C LYS A 84 -12.53 1.76 -12.79
N HIS A 85 -11.41 1.51 -13.48
CA HIS A 85 -10.21 2.36 -13.57
C HIS A 85 -10.43 3.82 -14.01
N ARG A 86 -11.62 4.16 -14.54
CA ARG A 86 -11.96 5.51 -15.02
C ARG A 86 -13.19 6.14 -14.36
N SER A 87 -13.64 5.58 -13.25
CA SER A 87 -14.72 6.21 -12.48
C SER A 87 -14.21 7.46 -11.74
N PRO A 88 -15.04 8.48 -11.51
CA PRO A 88 -14.66 9.60 -10.65
C PRO A 88 -14.19 9.12 -9.27
N LEU A 89 -14.77 8.02 -8.76
CA LEU A 89 -14.43 7.40 -7.47
C LEU A 89 -12.97 6.94 -7.39
N SER A 90 -12.37 6.47 -8.49
CA SER A 90 -10.96 6.07 -8.53
C SER A 90 -10.01 7.24 -8.79
N HIS A 91 -10.51 8.35 -9.37
CA HIS A 91 -9.70 9.50 -9.76
C HIS A 91 -9.57 10.58 -8.68
N PHE A 92 -10.48 10.60 -7.69
CA PHE A 92 -10.34 11.46 -6.52
C PHE A 92 -9.30 10.88 -5.54
N PRO A 93 -8.15 11.56 -5.28
CA PRO A 93 -7.04 10.99 -4.52
C PRO A 93 -7.42 10.55 -3.10
N LEU A 94 -8.21 11.37 -2.40
CA LEU A 94 -8.70 11.08 -1.05
C LEU A 94 -9.71 9.92 -1.06
N LEU A 95 -10.67 9.96 -1.97
CA LEU A 95 -11.75 8.97 -2.00
C LEU A 95 -11.25 7.59 -2.44
N GLY A 96 -10.42 7.54 -3.48
CA GLY A 96 -9.78 6.29 -3.92
C GLY A 96 -8.88 5.71 -2.83
N THR A 97 -8.12 6.54 -2.11
CA THR A 97 -7.30 6.07 -0.98
C THR A 97 -8.17 5.55 0.16
N ALA A 98 -9.25 6.26 0.52
CA ALA A 98 -10.18 5.82 1.57
C ALA A 98 -10.85 4.48 1.22
N LEU A 99 -11.25 4.26 -0.04
CA LEU A 99 -11.85 3.01 -0.49
C LEU A 99 -10.86 1.84 -0.43
N ARG A 100 -9.59 2.06 -0.78
CA ARG A 100 -8.53 1.04 -0.64
C ARG A 100 -8.27 0.67 0.81
N LEU A 101 -8.17 1.67 1.69
CA LEU A 101 -7.98 1.43 3.13
C LEU A 101 -9.18 0.68 3.73
N LEU A 102 -10.40 1.05 3.34
CA LEU A 102 -11.61 0.33 3.75
C LEU A 102 -11.58 -1.12 3.24
N TYR A 103 -11.22 -1.34 1.97
CA TYR A 103 -11.12 -2.66 1.37
C TYR A 103 -10.11 -3.56 2.11
N LEU A 104 -8.88 -3.06 2.31
CA LEU A 104 -7.84 -3.78 3.04
C LEU A 104 -8.24 -4.02 4.51
N GLY A 105 -8.89 -3.05 5.14
CA GLY A 105 -9.42 -3.16 6.49
C GLY A 105 -10.46 -4.26 6.63
N LEU A 106 -11.40 -4.36 5.67
CA LEU A 106 -12.39 -5.44 5.62
C LEU A 106 -11.73 -6.81 5.44
N ILE A 107 -10.72 -6.91 4.57
CA ILE A 107 -9.97 -8.15 4.38
C ILE A 107 -9.23 -8.56 5.66
N ALA A 108 -8.57 -7.62 6.34
CA ALA A 108 -7.87 -7.87 7.59
C ALA A 108 -8.82 -8.20 8.75
N ALA A 109 -10.06 -7.70 8.72
CA ALA A 109 -11.07 -7.99 9.74
C ALA A 109 -11.52 -9.46 9.73
N ILE A 110 -11.49 -10.13 8.57
CA ILE A 110 -11.86 -11.55 8.45
C ILE A 110 -10.99 -12.44 9.36
N PRO A 111 -9.66 -12.52 9.19
CA PRO A 111 -8.81 -13.33 10.07
C PRO A 111 -8.83 -12.85 11.52
N ALA A 112 -8.95 -11.54 11.76
CA ALA A 112 -9.10 -10.99 13.10
C ALA A 112 -10.35 -11.51 13.83
N SER A 113 -11.46 -11.71 13.10
CA SER A 113 -12.69 -12.32 13.64
C SER A 113 -12.52 -13.78 14.07
N PHE A 114 -11.55 -14.50 13.47
CA PHE A 114 -11.16 -15.86 13.86
C PHE A 114 -10.06 -15.90 14.94
N GLY A 115 -9.70 -14.74 15.53
CA GLY A 115 -8.70 -14.66 16.59
C GLY A 115 -7.26 -14.45 16.12
N PHE A 116 -7.01 -14.38 14.81
CA PHE A 116 -5.69 -14.02 14.29
C PHE A 116 -5.48 -12.51 14.44
N ARG A 117 -4.81 -12.12 15.53
CA ARG A 117 -4.45 -10.72 15.78
C ARG A 117 -2.99 -10.52 15.43
N LEU A 118 -2.72 -9.55 14.55
CA LEU A 118 -1.38 -8.99 14.43
C LEU A 118 -1.08 -8.27 15.76
N GLN A 119 -0.29 -8.91 16.63
CA GLN A 119 0.22 -8.24 17.80
C GLN A 119 1.29 -7.25 17.33
N ALA A 120 1.16 -5.99 17.75
CA ALA A 120 2.27 -5.07 17.64
C ALA A 120 3.49 -5.70 18.34
N PRO A 121 4.72 -5.54 17.80
CA PRO A 121 5.92 -5.96 18.49
C PRO A 121 5.87 -5.43 19.93
N PRO A 122 6.22 -6.25 20.94
CA PRO A 122 6.23 -5.77 22.32
C PRO A 122 7.14 -4.56 22.39
N ALA A 123 6.69 -3.47 23.02
CA ALA A 123 7.50 -2.27 23.18
C ALA A 123 8.70 -2.59 24.09
N HIS A 124 9.86 -2.88 23.47
CA HIS A 124 11.13 -2.89 24.16
C HIS A 124 11.61 -1.44 24.20
N TRP A 125 11.45 -0.80 25.36
CA TRP A 125 12.11 0.45 25.72
C TRP A 125 13.54 0.19 26.18
#